data_AF-A0A2V6XAA9-F1
#
_entry.id   AF-A0A2V6XAA9-F1
#
_cell.length_a   1.000
_cell.length_b   1.000
_cell.length_c   1.000
_cell.angle_alpha   90.00
_cell.angle_beta   90.00
_cell.angle_gamma   90.00
#
_symmetry.space_group_name_H-M   'P 1'
#
loop_
_entity.id
_entity.type
_entity.pdbx_description
1 polymer ?
#
loop_
_entity_poly.entity_id
_entity_poly.type
_entity_poly.pdbx_seq_one_letter_code
_entity_poly.pdbx_strand_id
1 'polypeptide(L)'
;VIRLKGGLQPVYTTLMTGGVLLIVWQGSERVIAGAMTVGAFVAYLELFLRFVNRGHRIPQLVNSLQSGAAAYARLRPLLAPALAVEGEPPRASFHPGHLAGAARPIVRALTRRTGPAALSLRDVTFRYPGAPTPALRGLSLDVPAGA
;
A
#
# COMPACT_ATOMS: atom_id res chain seq x y z
N VAL A 1 15.78 1.03 9.66
CA VAL A 1 15.05 0.12 8.73
C VAL A 1 15.99 -0.84 7.97
N ILE A 2 17.27 -0.50 7.74
CA ILE A 2 18.24 -1.36 7.03
C ILE A 2 18.69 -2.60 7.85
N ARG A 3 18.69 -2.53 9.19
CA ARG A 3 19.14 -3.64 10.06
C ARG A 3 18.19 -4.84 10.14
N LEU A 4 16.89 -4.66 9.89
CA LEU A 4 15.90 -5.75 10.03
C LEU A 4 15.83 -6.65 8.79
N LYS A 5 16.07 -6.09 7.59
CA LYS A 5 16.23 -6.90 6.36
C LYS A 5 17.52 -7.73 6.37
N GLY A 6 18.58 -7.24 7.00
CA GLY A 6 19.86 -7.95 7.12
C GLY A 6 19.84 -9.12 8.12
N GLY A 7 18.94 -9.13 9.12
CA GLY A 7 18.88 -10.20 10.13
C GLY A 7 18.08 -11.44 9.72
N LEU A 8 17.16 -11.32 8.76
CA LEU A 8 16.37 -12.46 8.29
C LEU A 8 17.18 -13.41 7.41
N GLN A 9 18.09 -12.87 6.60
CA GLN A 9 18.97 -13.65 5.74
C GLN A 9 19.79 -14.70 6.50
N PRO A 10 20.53 -14.36 7.59
CA PRO A 10 21.28 -15.35 8.34
C PRO A 10 20.37 -16.41 8.98
N VAL A 11 19.20 -16.02 9.51
CA VAL A 11 18.21 -16.96 10.07
C VAL A 11 17.74 -17.96 9.01
N TYR A 12 17.41 -17.49 7.81
CA TYR A 12 17.03 -18.37 6.70
C TYR A 12 18.18 -19.29 6.31
N THR A 13 19.41 -18.78 6.19
CA THR A 13 20.55 -19.64 5.84
C THR A 13 20.80 -20.72 6.90
N THR A 14 20.77 -20.37 8.20
CA THR A 14 20.99 -21.34 9.28
C THR A 14 19.89 -22.40 9.31
N LEU A 15 18.63 -22.00 9.16
CA LEU A 15 17.51 -22.94 9.11
C LEU A 15 17.61 -23.89 7.91
N MET A 16 18.06 -23.38 6.76
CA MET A 16 18.22 -24.18 5.55
C MET A 16 19.40 -25.14 5.60
N THR A 17 20.57 -24.66 6.01
CA THR A 17 21.73 -25.53 6.22
C THR A 17 21.41 -26.61 7.27
N GLY A 18 20.72 -26.25 8.36
CA GLY A 18 20.26 -27.21 9.37
C GLY A 18 19.29 -28.26 8.81
N GLY A 19 18.32 -27.84 7.99
CA GLY A 19 17.39 -28.75 7.32
C GLY A 19 18.09 -29.72 6.36
N VAL A 20 19.05 -29.23 5.56
CA VAL A 20 19.86 -30.08 4.68
C VAL A 20 20.67 -31.09 5.48
N LEU A 21 21.32 -30.67 6.57
CA LEU A 21 22.08 -31.57 7.45
C LEU A 21 21.19 -32.67 8.03
N LEU A 22 19.99 -32.33 8.51
CA LEU A 22 19.02 -33.29 9.04
C LEU A 22 18.57 -34.30 7.97
N ILE A 23 18.30 -33.82 6.75
CA ILE A 23 17.91 -34.67 5.63
C ILE A 23 19.04 -35.61 5.23
N VAL A 24 20.28 -35.12 5.20
CA VAL A 24 21.44 -35.94 4.89
C VAL A 24 21.65 -37.00 5.96
N TRP A 25 21.55 -36.65 7.25
CA TRP A 25 21.64 -37.60 8.35
C TRP A 25 20.58 -38.70 8.22
N GLN A 26 19.29 -38.35 8.25
CA GLN A 26 18.23 -39.38 8.25
C GLN A 26 18.10 -40.10 6.92
N GLY A 27 18.38 -39.41 5.81
CA GLY A 27 18.36 -39.99 4.47
C GLY A 27 19.44 -41.06 4.30
N SER A 28 20.65 -40.81 4.80
CA SER A 28 21.74 -41.78 4.73
C SER A 28 21.48 -43.01 5.60
N GLU A 29 20.95 -42.85 6.83
CA GLU A 29 20.53 -44.00 7.65
C GLU A 29 19.48 -44.87 6.94
N ARG A 30 18.49 -44.27 6.28
CA ARG A 30 17.46 -45.00 5.52
C ARG A 30 18.01 -45.73 4.30
N VAL A 31 19.04 -45.18 3.66
CA VAL A 31 19.72 -45.84 2.54
C VAL A 31 20.54 -47.04 3.03
N ILE A 32 21.26 -46.89 4.14
CA ILE A 32 22.04 -47.98 4.75
C ILE A 32 21.12 -49.11 5.21
N ALA A 33 19.96 -48.78 5.78
CA ALA A 33 18.95 -49.75 6.19
C ALA A 33 18.21 -50.43 5.02
N GLY A 34 18.51 -50.08 3.76
CA GLY A 34 17.85 -50.62 2.57
C GLY A 34 16.40 -50.17 2.36
N ALA A 35 15.89 -49.26 3.18
CA ALA A 35 14.52 -48.74 3.09
C ALA A 35 14.34 -47.73 1.94
N MET A 36 15.43 -47.15 1.45
CA MET A 36 15.43 -46.18 0.35
C MET A 36 16.63 -46.40 -0.57
N THR A 37 16.44 -46.25 -1.88
CA THR A 37 17.56 -46.29 -2.83
C THR A 37 18.33 -44.95 -2.84
N VAL A 38 19.60 -44.99 -3.25
CA VAL A 38 20.42 -43.77 -3.41
C VAL A 38 19.76 -42.80 -4.40
N GLY A 39 19.17 -43.30 -5.49
CA GLY A 39 18.47 -42.47 -6.46
C GLY A 39 17.24 -41.75 -5.87
N ALA A 40 16.44 -42.45 -5.06
CA ALA A 40 15.31 -41.86 -4.37
C ALA A 40 15.75 -40.77 -3.37
N PHE A 41 16.87 -40.99 -2.68
CA PHE A 41 17.44 -39.98 -1.77
C PHE A 41 17.86 -38.70 -2.52
N VAL A 42 18.59 -38.84 -3.63
CA VAL A 42 19.03 -37.69 -4.43
C VAL A 42 17.84 -36.92 -5.01
N ALA A 43 16.82 -37.63 -5.51
CA ALA A 43 15.60 -37.01 -6.01
C ALA A 43 14.85 -36.22 -4.91
N TYR A 44 14.76 -36.79 -3.71
CA TYR A 44 14.16 -36.11 -2.56
C TYR A 44 14.93 -34.84 -2.19
N LEU A 45 16.26 -34.92 -2.13
CA LEU A 45 17.11 -33.77 -1.82
C LEU A 45 16.93 -32.64 -2.85
N GLU A 46 16.85 -32.98 -4.14
CA GLU A 46 16.60 -31.98 -5.19
C GLU A 46 15.23 -31.31 -5.04
N LEU A 47 14.19 -32.10 -4.74
CA LEU A 47 12.84 -31.59 -4.52
C LEU A 47 12.79 -30.65 -3.30
N PHE A 48 13.47 -31.01 -2.22
CA PHE A 48 13.60 -30.19 -1.02
C PHE A 48 14.29 -28.85 -1.32
N LEU A 49 15.43 -28.87 -2.02
CA LEU A 49 16.14 -27.65 -2.39
C LEU A 49 15.28 -26.72 -3.26
N ARG A 50 14.52 -27.27 -4.22
CA ARG A 50 13.57 -26.50 -5.05
C ARG A 50 12.47 -25.85 -4.20
N PHE A 51 11.94 -26.57 -3.22
CA PHE A 51 10.90 -26.07 -2.31
C PHE A 51 11.43 -24.93 -1.45
N VAL A 52 12.55 -25.15 -0.76
CA VAL A 52 13.21 -24.18 0.11
C VAL A 52 13.54 -22.87 -0.62
N ASN A 53 14.11 -22.97 -1.82
CA ASN A 53 14.46 -21.79 -2.62
C ASN A 53 13.25 -20.93 -2.97
N ARG A 54 12.05 -21.51 -3.07
CA ARG A 54 10.79 -20.78 -3.33
C ARG A 54 10.05 -20.33 -2.06
N GLY A 55 10.40 -20.84 -0.88
CA GLY A 55 9.68 -20.59 0.38
C GLY A 55 9.54 -19.10 0.75
N HIS A 56 10.53 -18.28 0.37
CA HIS A 56 10.54 -16.83 0.67
C HIS A 56 9.42 -16.02 0.03
N ARG A 57 8.71 -16.57 -0.97
CA ARG A 57 7.62 -15.87 -1.66
C ARG A 57 6.38 -15.66 -0.79
N ILE A 58 6.12 -16.58 0.15
CA ILE A 58 4.92 -16.50 1.02
C ILE A 58 5.01 -15.31 1.98
N PRO A 59 6.09 -15.14 2.77
CA PRO A 59 6.22 -13.96 3.63
C PRO A 59 6.21 -12.64 2.86
N GLN A 60 6.79 -12.61 1.66
CA GLN A 60 6.77 -11.43 0.80
C GLN A 60 5.36 -11.05 0.37
N LEU A 61 4.52 -12.02 0.00
CA LEU A 61 3.12 -11.77 -0.33
C LEU A 61 2.37 -11.15 0.85
N VAL A 62 2.54 -11.69 2.05
CA VAL A 62 1.90 -11.17 3.26
C VAL A 62 2.33 -9.73 3.54
N ASN A 63 3.63 -9.43 3.42
CA ASN A 63 4.15 -8.08 3.60
C ASN A 63 3.58 -7.08 2.58
N SER A 64 3.49 -7.49 1.31
CA SER A 64 2.87 -6.68 0.25
C SER A 64 1.39 -6.41 0.53
N LEU A 65 0.65 -7.41 1.00
CA LEU A 65 -0.76 -7.26 1.36
C LEU A 65 -0.93 -6.27 2.52
N GLN A 66 -0.11 -6.38 3.57
CA GLN A 66 -0.14 -5.45 4.71
C GLN A 66 0.16 -4.02 4.28
N SER A 67 1.18 -3.84 3.43
CA SER A 67 1.55 -2.53 2.89
C SER A 67 0.43 -1.93 2.05
N GLY A 68 -0.22 -2.74 1.20
CA GLY A 68 -1.37 -2.35 0.41
C GLY A 68 -2.57 -1.95 1.27
N ALA A 69 -2.86 -2.71 2.33
CA ALA A 69 -3.93 -2.40 3.26
C ALA A 69 -3.69 -1.06 3.99
N ALA A 70 -2.46 -0.80 4.42
CA ALA A 70 -2.09 0.47 5.06
C ALA A 70 -2.20 1.66 4.08
N ALA A 71 -1.79 1.48 2.82
CA ALA A 71 -1.96 2.49 1.78
C ALA A 71 -3.44 2.78 1.53
N TYR A 72 -4.27 1.74 1.42
CA TYR A 72 -5.72 1.88 1.28
C TYR A 72 -6.35 2.60 2.47
N ALA A 73 -5.96 2.28 3.70
CA ALA A 73 -6.47 2.93 4.90
C ALA A 73 -6.21 4.45 4.93
N ARG A 74 -5.08 4.90 4.39
CA ARG A 74 -4.75 6.33 4.26
C ARG A 74 -5.53 7.02 3.14
N LEU A 75 -5.78 6.31 2.03
CA LEU A 75 -6.51 6.85 0.89
C LEU A 75 -8.02 6.90 1.14
N ARG A 76 -8.58 5.91 1.83
CA ARG A 76 -10.01 5.77 2.09
C ARG A 76 -10.73 7.07 2.51
N PRO A 77 -10.25 7.86 3.49
CA PRO A 77 -10.92 9.09 3.90
C PRO A 77 -10.82 10.24 2.88
N LEU A 78 -9.92 10.16 1.89
CA LEU A 78 -9.75 11.16 0.84
C LEU A 78 -10.56 10.82 -0.43
N LEU A 79 -11.06 9.59 -0.53
CA LEU A 79 -11.87 9.18 -1.66
C LEU A 79 -13.25 9.84 -1.59
N ALA A 80 -13.76 10.26 -2.75
CA ALA A 80 -15.14 10.70 -2.87
C ALA A 80 -16.09 9.58 -2.42
N PRO A 81 -17.26 9.90 -1.87
CA PRO A 81 -18.29 8.91 -1.60
C PRO A 81 -18.52 8.05 -2.85
N ALA A 82 -18.63 6.73 -2.66
CA ALA A 82 -18.95 5.84 -3.76
C ALA A 82 -20.26 6.32 -4.41
N LEU A 83 -20.28 6.40 -5.74
CA LEU A 83 -21.51 6.71 -6.45
C LEU A 83 -22.54 5.61 -6.14
N ALA A 84 -23.79 6.01 -5.90
CA ALA A 84 -24.89 5.07 -5.79
C ALA A 84 -25.08 4.35 -7.13
N VAL A 85 -25.39 3.04 -7.05
CA VAL A 85 -25.74 2.18 -8.21
C VAL A 85 -27.12 2.54 -8.79
N GLU A 86 -27.82 3.47 -8.14
CA GLU A 86 -29.15 3.90 -8.51
C GLU A 86 -29.12 4.63 -9.87
N GLY A 87 -29.83 4.06 -10.84
CA GLY A 87 -29.83 4.55 -12.23
C GLY A 87 -28.75 3.94 -13.12
N GLU A 88 -27.93 3.00 -12.63
CA GLU A 88 -26.97 2.27 -13.46
C GLU A 88 -27.63 1.11 -14.22
N PRO A 89 -27.21 0.81 -15.46
CA PRO A 89 -27.74 -0.31 -16.22
C PRO A 89 -27.51 -1.66 -15.51
N PRO A 90 -28.41 -2.64 -15.68
CA PRO A 90 -28.16 -4.00 -15.20
C PRO A 90 -26.84 -4.54 -15.74
N ARG A 91 -26.01 -5.11 -14.85
CA ARG A 91 -24.67 -5.65 -15.18
C ARG A 91 -23.68 -4.61 -15.71
N ALA A 92 -23.82 -3.34 -15.35
CA ALA A 92 -22.88 -2.27 -15.67
C ALA A 92 -21.41 -2.64 -15.36
N SER A 93 -21.15 -3.32 -14.24
CA SER A 93 -19.82 -3.80 -13.82
C SER A 93 -19.16 -4.81 -14.76
N PHE A 94 -19.95 -5.48 -15.62
CA PHE A 94 -19.45 -6.47 -16.59
C PHE A 94 -19.15 -5.87 -17.96
N HIS A 95 -19.41 -4.57 -18.17
CA HIS A 95 -19.18 -3.90 -19.45
C HIS A 95 -17.82 -3.17 -19.40
N PRO A 96 -16.80 -3.65 -20.14
CA PRO A 96 -15.52 -2.97 -20.24
C PRO A 96 -15.73 -1.60 -20.90
N GLY A 97 -15.48 -0.51 -20.17
CA GLY A 97 -15.69 0.85 -20.64
C GLY A 97 -16.86 1.58 -20.00
N HIS A 98 -17.68 0.90 -19.19
CA HIS A 98 -18.66 1.58 -18.36
C HIS A 98 -17.99 2.15 -17.10
N LEU A 99 -18.10 3.47 -16.91
CA LEU A 99 -17.62 4.17 -15.72
C LEU A 99 -18.81 4.86 -15.03
N ALA A 100 -19.08 4.45 -13.80
CA ALA A 100 -20.12 5.05 -12.97
C ALA A 100 -19.93 6.57 -12.87
N GLY A 101 -20.96 7.32 -13.22
CA GLY A 101 -20.92 8.78 -13.21
C GLY A 101 -20.21 9.47 -14.38
N ALA A 102 -19.72 8.73 -15.38
CA ALA A 102 -19.04 9.34 -16.55
C ALA A 102 -19.93 10.29 -17.36
N ALA A 103 -21.24 10.06 -17.37
CA ALA A 103 -22.21 10.92 -18.03
C ALA A 103 -22.69 12.09 -17.14
N ARG A 104 -22.22 12.21 -15.88
CA ARG A 104 -22.63 13.32 -15.02
C ARG A 104 -22.02 14.62 -15.55
N PRO A 105 -22.83 15.67 -15.76
CA PRO A 105 -22.32 16.96 -16.21
C PRO A 105 -21.35 17.52 -15.16
N ILE A 106 -20.15 17.91 -15.61
CA ILE A 106 -19.18 18.59 -14.74
C ILE A 106 -19.70 20.00 -14.50
N VAL A 107 -20.33 20.23 -13.34
CA VAL A 107 -20.79 21.57 -12.94
C VAL A 107 -19.57 22.37 -12.51
N ARG A 108 -18.96 23.09 -13.45
CA ARG A 108 -17.94 24.09 -13.15
C ARG A 108 -18.55 25.48 -13.26
N ALA A 109 -19.25 25.89 -12.20
CA ALA A 109 -19.81 27.23 -12.12
C ALA A 109 -19.19 28.00 -10.95
N LEU A 110 -18.06 28.67 -11.23
CA LEU A 110 -17.72 29.90 -10.52
C LEU A 110 -17.71 31.01 -11.55
N THR A 111 -18.85 31.67 -11.72
CA THR A 111 -18.93 32.95 -12.42
C THR A 111 -18.17 33.96 -11.56
N ARG A 112 -16.86 34.08 -11.80
CA ARG A 112 -16.04 35.09 -11.14
C ARG A 112 -16.52 36.45 -11.65
N ARG A 113 -17.07 37.27 -10.76
CA ARG A 113 -17.33 38.68 -11.08
C ARG A 113 -15.98 39.34 -11.40
N THR A 114 -15.82 39.79 -12.63
CA THR A 114 -14.68 40.55 -13.11
C THR A 114 -14.94 42.04 -12.90
N GLY A 115 -14.04 42.71 -12.20
CA GLY A 115 -14.13 44.14 -11.89
C GLY A 115 -13.16 44.52 -10.76
N PRO A 116 -12.84 45.82 -10.58
CA PRO A 116 -12.01 46.28 -9.49
C PRO A 116 -12.73 46.02 -8.15
N ALA A 117 -12.00 45.43 -7.19
CA ALA A 117 -12.54 45.03 -5.89
C ALA A 117 -11.81 45.74 -4.76
N ALA A 118 -12.55 46.27 -3.80
CA ALA A 118 -11.99 46.77 -2.56
C ALA A 118 -11.88 45.63 -1.52
N LEU A 119 -10.85 45.66 -0.69
CA LEU A 119 -10.59 44.69 0.38
C LEU A 119 -10.44 45.44 1.71
N SER A 120 -11.25 45.10 2.70
CA SER A 120 -11.12 45.62 4.06
C SER A 120 -10.97 44.46 5.06
N LEU A 121 -9.89 44.47 5.83
CA LEU A 121 -9.61 43.57 6.94
C LEU A 121 -9.66 44.41 8.22
N ARG A 122 -10.38 43.95 9.24
CA ARG A 122 -10.52 44.64 10.53
C ARG A 122 -10.17 43.66 11.65
N ASP A 123 -9.14 44.00 12.42
CA ASP A 123 -8.64 43.28 13.61
C ASP A 123 -8.51 41.76 13.42
N VAL A 124 -8.06 41.35 12.23
CA VAL A 124 -8.03 39.94 11.85
C VAL A 124 -6.90 39.21 12.59
N THR A 125 -7.28 38.19 13.34
CA THR A 125 -6.36 37.23 13.96
C THR A 125 -6.59 35.87 13.34
N PHE A 126 -5.54 35.27 12.78
CA PHE A 126 -5.63 33.99 12.07
C PHE A 126 -4.57 33.01 12.57
N ARG A 127 -4.96 31.75 12.70
CA ARG A 127 -4.12 30.65 13.16
C ARG A 127 -4.38 29.43 12.29
N TYR A 128 -3.33 28.84 11.74
CA TYR A 128 -3.44 27.57 11.04
C TYR A 128 -3.83 26.44 12.00
N PRO A 129 -4.67 25.48 11.58
CA PRO A 129 -4.96 24.29 12.37
C PRO A 129 -3.65 23.59 12.79
N GLY A 130 -3.45 23.42 14.10
CA GLY A 130 -2.25 22.78 14.66
C GLY A 130 -1.05 23.69 14.97
N ALA A 131 -1.02 24.94 14.50
CA ALA A 131 0.10 25.85 14.80
C ALA A 131 0.04 26.37 16.24
N PRO A 132 1.11 26.35 17.06
CA PRO A 132 1.01 26.76 18.48
C PRO A 132 0.68 28.24 18.67
N THR A 133 1.06 29.11 17.72
CA THR A 133 0.84 30.56 17.78
C THR A 133 0.08 31.07 16.55
N PRO A 134 -0.71 32.15 16.68
CA PRO A 134 -1.38 32.76 15.53
C PRO A 134 -0.38 33.40 14.58
N ALA A 135 -0.66 33.26 13.27
CA ALA A 135 0.15 33.78 12.17
C ALA A 135 -0.16 35.26 11.87
N LEU A 136 -1.42 35.68 12.06
CA LEU A 136 -1.82 37.09 12.03
C LEU A 136 -2.40 37.45 13.40
N ARG A 137 -2.11 38.66 13.89
CA ARG A 137 -2.64 39.19 15.16
C ARG A 137 -3.12 40.62 14.92
N GLY A 138 -4.42 40.85 15.06
CA GLY A 138 -5.01 42.19 14.96
C GLY A 138 -4.72 42.92 13.64
N LEU A 139 -4.69 42.21 12.51
CA LEU A 139 -4.41 42.83 11.21
C LEU A 139 -5.61 43.67 10.75
N SER A 140 -5.39 44.97 10.61
CA SER A 140 -6.33 45.91 10.00
C SER A 140 -5.71 46.50 8.72
N LEU A 141 -6.38 46.33 7.59
CA LEU A 141 -5.90 46.75 6.26
C LEU A 141 -7.08 47.22 5.41
N ASP A 142 -6.89 48.27 4.63
CA ASP A 142 -7.87 48.76 3.67
C ASP A 142 -7.20 48.95 2.32
N VAL A 143 -7.73 48.31 1.28
CA VAL A 143 -7.23 48.39 -0.10
C VAL A 143 -8.40 48.81 -0.99
N PRO A 144 -8.37 50.00 -1.60
CA PRO A 144 -9.44 50.45 -2.47
C PRO A 144 -9.43 49.71 -3.81
N ALA A 145 -10.57 49.79 -4.52
CA ALA A 145 -10.73 49.12 -5.80
C ALA A 145 -9.79 49.72 -6.86
N GLY A 146 -8.80 48.96 -7.32
CA GLY A 146 -7.85 49.35 -8.36
C GLY A 146 -6.54 50.00 -7.89
N ALA A 147 -6.20 49.89 -6.60
CA ALA A 147 -4.94 50.33 -6.00
C ALA A 147 -3.69 49.56 -6.49
#